data_AF-A0A2D9WCK8-F1
#
_entry.id   AF-A0A2D9WCK8-F1
#
_cell.length_a   1.000
_cell.length_b   1.000
_cell.length_c   1.000
_cell.angle_alpha   90.00
_cell.angle_beta   90.00
_cell.angle_gamma   90.00
#
_symmetry.space_group_name_H-M   'P 1'
#
loop_
_entity.id
_entity.type
_entity.pdbx_description
1 polymer ?
#
loop_
_entity_poly.entity_id
_entity_poly.type
_entity_poly.pdbx_seq_one_letter_code
_entity_poly.pdbx_strand_id
1 'polypeptide(L)' 'MSPSGSALSLSVAVVGVGEMGRNHARCLAAMKGVDLVAVV' A
#
# COMPACT_ATOMS: atom_id res chain seq x y z
N MET A 1 18.39 -6.75 -16.47
CA MET A 1 17.55 -7.84 -15.93
C MET A 1 16.10 -7.41 -16.02
N SER A 2 15.36 -8.02 -16.95
CA SER A 2 13.94 -7.74 -17.17
C SER A 2 13.12 -8.57 -16.17
N PRO A 3 12.17 -8.00 -15.41
CA PRO A 3 11.18 -8.82 -14.75
C PRO A 3 10.05 -9.12 -15.75
N SER A 4 10.17 -10.26 -16.43
CA SER A 4 9.00 -10.96 -16.99
C SER A 4 8.25 -11.58 -15.83
N GLY A 5 7.16 -10.94 -15.45
CA GLY A 5 6.22 -11.38 -14.44
C GLY A 5 5.34 -10.18 -14.16
N SER A 6 4.07 -10.25 -14.55
CA SER A 6 3.05 -9.28 -14.16
C SER A 6 3.20 -9.02 -12.66
N ALA A 7 3.78 -7.88 -12.29
CA ALA A 7 4.01 -7.56 -10.88
C ALA A 7 2.63 -7.41 -10.25
N LEU A 8 2.18 -8.45 -9.54
CA LEU A 8 0.90 -8.45 -8.85
C LEU A 8 0.95 -7.33 -7.82
N SER A 9 0.23 -6.24 -8.10
CA SER A 9 0.05 -5.15 -7.15
C SER A 9 -0.89 -5.61 -6.04
N LEU A 10 -0.47 -5.47 -4.79
CA LEU A 10 -1.30 -5.77 -3.62
C LEU A 10 -2.15 -4.54 -3.28
N SER A 11 -3.46 -4.63 -3.53
CA SER A 11 -4.40 -3.59 -3.13
C SER A 11 -4.73 -3.70 -1.64
N VAL A 12 -4.56 -2.59 -0.92
CA VAL A 12 -4.77 -2.52 0.53
C VAL A 12 -5.61 -1.31 0.91
N ALA A 13 -6.41 -1.47 1.96
CA ALA A 13 -7.13 -0.37 2.60
C ALA A 13 -6.70 -0.26 4.07
N VAL A 14 -6.53 0.96 4.56
CA VAL A 14 -6.30 1.23 5.98
C VAL A 14 -7.61 1.68 6.61
N VAL A 15 -8.10 0.93 7.59
CA VAL A 15 -9.31 1.26 8.36
C VAL A 15 -8.90 1.64 9.78
N GLY A 16 -9.29 2.84 10.20
CA GLY A 16 -8.90 3.48 11.46
C GLY A 16 -7.68 4.39 11.29
N VAL A 17 -7.91 5.70 11.11
CA VAL A 17 -6.88 6.74 10.94
C VAL A 17 -6.45 7.44 12.24
N GLY A 18 -6.23 6.67 13.29
CA GLY A 18 -5.48 7.14 14.46
C GLY A 18 -4.00 7.39 14.13
N GLU A 19 -3.18 7.65 15.14
CA GLU A 19 -1.72 7.84 14.98
C GLU A 19 -1.07 6.67 14.22
N MET A 20 -1.40 5.43 14.60
CA MET A 20 -0.91 4.23 13.94
C MET A 20 -1.38 4.10 12.49
N GLY A 21 -2.66 4.38 12.22
CA GLY A 21 -3.24 4.25 10.87
C GLY A 21 -2.62 5.23 9.88
N ARG A 22 -2.39 6.47 10.31
CA ARG A 22 -1.70 7.49 9.49
C ARG A 22 -0.26 7.09 9.16
N ASN A 23 0.46 6.53 10.14
CA ASN A 23 1.81 6.00 9.90
C ASN A 23 1.79 4.83 8.90
N HIS A 24 0.91 3.85 9.11
CA HIS A 24 0.77 2.70 8.21
C HIS A 24 0.38 3.09 6.79
N ALA A 25 -0.58 3.99 6.61
CA ALA A 25 -0.97 4.49 5.30
C ALA A 25 0.23 5.12 4.56
N ARG A 26 1.04 5.93 5.26
CA ARG A 26 2.22 6.57 4.68
C ARG A 26 3.29 5.55 4.27
N CYS A 27 3.54 4.54 5.10
CA CYS A 27 4.49 3.47 4.82
C CYS A 27 4.03 2.58 3.66
N LEU A 28 2.74 2.20 3.64
CA LEU A 28 2.14 1.37 2.58
C LEU A 28 2.17 2.10 1.22
N ALA A 29 1.88 3.40 1.20
CA ALA A 29 1.92 4.21 -0.03
C ALA A 29 3.33 4.34 -0.64
N ALA A 30 4.39 4.13 0.14
CA ALA A 30 5.76 4.22 -0.33
C ALA A 30 6.32 2.86 -0.85
N MET A 31 5.61 1.76 -0.66
CA MET A 31 6.07 0.44 -1.07
C MET A 31 5.80 0.16 -2.55
N LYS A 32 6.82 -0.33 -3.26
CA LYS A 32 6.66 -0.79 -4.64
C LYS A 32 5.75 -2.01 -4.68
N GLY A 33 4.80 -2.01 -5.62
CA GLY A 33 3.85 -3.12 -5.78
C GLY A 33 2.71 -3.11 -4.75
N VAL A 34 2.54 -2.03 -3.99
CA VAL A 34 1.37 -1.81 -3.13
C VAL A 34 0.52 -0.70 -3.73
N ASP A 35 -0.79 -0.93 -3.77
CA ASP A 35 -1.79 0.04 -4.19
C ASP A 35 -2.69 0.35 -2.99
N LEU A 36 -2.53 1.53 -2.39
CA LEU A 36 -3.35 1.96 -1.25
C LEU A 36 -4.66 2.55 -1.76
N VAL A 37 -5.70 1.72 -1.82
CA VAL A 37 -6.97 2.04 -2.48
C VAL A 37 -7.94 2.86 -1.62
N ALA A 38 -7.80 2.78 -0.30
CA ALA A 38 -8.66 3.50 0.63
C ALA A 38 -8.00 3.72 1.99
N VAL A 39 -8.38 4.83 2.61
CA VAL A 39 -8.04 5.18 3.99
C VAL A 39 -9.31 5.72 4.63
N VAL A 40 -9.85 5.02 5.63
CA VAL A 40 -11.16 5.30 6.27
C VAL A 40 -11.01 5.38 7.77
#